data_AF-X0UGU7-F1
#
_entry.id   AF-X0UGU7-F1
#
_cell.length_a   1.000
_cell.length_b   1.000
_cell.length_c   1.000
_cell.angle_alpha   90.00
_cell.angle_beta   90.00
_cell.angle_gamma   90.00
#
_symmetry.space_group_name_H-M   'P 1'
#
loop_
_entity.id
_entity.type
_entity.pdbx_description
1 polymer ?
#
loop_
_entity_poly.entity_id
_entity_poly.type
_entity_poly.pdbx_seq_one_letter_code
_entity_poly.pdbx_strand_id
1 'polypeptide(L)' 'MNNIVSLSGGKDSTAMLLILLEKKIKVDHIVFFDTGWEFPEMLKHIDKLGKYIGRKI' A
#
# COMPACT_ATOMS: atom_id res chain seq x y z
N MET A 1 16.27 10.62 -6.64
CA MET A 1 15.06 10.03 -7.26
C MET A 1 14.31 9.32 -6.15
N ASN A 2 13.03 9.63 -5.94
CA ASN A 2 12.19 8.96 -4.95
C ASN A 2 11.21 8.03 -5.68
N ASN A 3 11.12 6.77 -5.23
CA ASN A 3 10.17 5.80 -5.74
C ASN A 3 8.92 5.82 -4.87
N ILE A 4 7.82 6.33 -5.42
CA ILE A 4 6.54 6.47 -4.73
C ILE A 4 5.56 5.43 -5.28
N VAL A 5 5.01 4.61 -4.40
CA VAL A 5 3.96 3.64 -4.74
C VAL A 5 2.60 4.27 -4.46
N SER A 6 1.84 4.51 -5.53
CA SER A 6 0.41 4.84 -5.42
C SER A 6 -0.37 3.55 -5.19
N LEU A 7 -0.98 3.43 -4.01
CA LEU A 7 -1.70 2.25 -3.58
C LEU A 7 -3.20 2.56 -3.55
N SER A 8 -3.99 1.82 -4.32
CA SER A 8 -5.47 1.92 -4.28
C SER A 8 -6.11 1.01 -3.24
N GLY A 9 -5.34 0.12 -2.60
CA GLY A 9 -5.86 -0.92 -1.69
C GLY A 9 -6.43 -2.14 -2.39
N GLY A 10 -6.76 -2.05 -3.67
CA GLY A 10 -7.21 -3.18 -4.47
C GLY A 10 -6.18 -4.31 -4.59
N LYS A 11 -6.64 -5.45 -5.11
CA LYS A 11 -5.85 -6.68 -5.28
C LYS A 11 -4.53 -6.42 -6.02
N ASP A 12 -4.59 -5.74 -7.17
CA ASP A 12 -3.43 -5.64 -8.07
C ASP A 12 -2.38 -4.63 -7.55
N SER A 13 -2.81 -3.50 -6.99
CA SER A 13 -1.90 -2.51 -6.39
C SER A 13 -1.25 -3.06 -5.10
N THR A 14 -1.99 -3.84 -4.32
CA THR A 14 -1.44 -4.57 -3.17
C THR A 14 -0.40 -5.60 -3.60
N ALA A 15 -0.71 -6.42 -4.61
CA ALA A 15 0.22 -7.43 -5.13
C ALA A 15 1.50 -6.80 -5.68
N MET A 16 1.37 -5.68 -6.41
CA MET A 16 2.50 -4.93 -6.93
C MET A 16 3.42 -4.44 -5.80
N LEU A 17 2.86 -3.82 -4.75
CA LEU A 17 3.65 -3.41 -3.59
C LEU A 17 4.40 -4.58 -2.95
N LEU A 18 3.73 -5.71 -2.75
CA LEU A 18 4.35 -6.90 -2.14
C LEU A 18 5.51 -7.42 -2.98
N ILE A 19 5.34 -7.51 -4.30
CA ILE A 19 6.41 -7.95 -5.22
C ILE A 19 7.60 -6.98 -5.21
N LEU A 20 7.36 -5.66 -5.17
CA LEU A 20 8.45 -4.68 -5.07
C LEU A 20 9.28 -4.89 -3.78
N LEU A 21 8.60 -5.08 -2.64
CA LEU A 21 9.26 -5.31 -1.36
C LEU A 21 10.01 -6.65 -1.34
N GLU A 22 9.40 -7.72 -1.84
CA GLU A 22 10.02 -9.05 -1.96
C GLU A 22 11.29 -9.01 -2.82
N LYS A 23 11.23 -8.30 -3.96
CA LYS A 23 12.37 -8.10 -4.86
C LYS A 23 13.40 -7.08 -4.35
N LYS A 24 13.23 -6.54 -3.14
CA LYS A 24 14.08 -5.48 -2.55
C LYS A 24 14.22 -4.25 -3.44
N ILE A 25 13.20 -3.96 -4.25
CA ILE A 25 13.14 -2.74 -5.04
C ILE A 25 12.87 -1.59 -4.06
N LYS A 26 13.67 -0.52 -4.14
CA LYS A 26 13.54 0.63 -3.24
C LYS A 26 12.14 1.27 -3.40
N VAL A 27 11.42 1.38 -2.29
CA VAL A 27 10.14 2.11 -2.18
C VAL A 27 10.30 3.14 -1.07
N ASP A 28 10.37 4.42 -1.43
CA ASP A 28 10.55 5.53 -0.48
C ASP A 28 9.24 5.83 0.25
N HIS A 29 8.14 5.90 -0.48
CA HIS A 29 6.82 6.20 0.05
C HIS A 29 5.76 5.25 -0.51
N ILE A 30 4.77 4.92 0.32
CA ILE A 30 3.52 4.25 -0.08
C ILE A 30 2.42 5.24 0.26
N VAL A 31 1.53 5.51 -0.69
CA VAL A 31 0.49 6.52 -0.52
C VAL A 31 -0.85 5.90 -0.88
N PHE A 32 -1.74 5.84 0.09
CA PHE A 32 -3.17 5.57 -0.11
C PHE A 32 -3.96 6.89 0.01
N PHE A 33 -4.87 7.14 -0.93
CA PHE A 33 -5.72 8.33 -0.90
C PHE A 33 -7.12 7.95 -0.40
N ASP A 34 -7.41 8.33 0.84
CA ASP A 34 -8.75 8.17 1.40
C ASP A 34 -9.69 9.24 0.84
N THR A 35 -10.65 8.80 0.04
CA THR A 35 -11.66 9.67 -0.58
C THR A 35 -12.81 10.02 0.37
N GLY A 36 -12.92 9.33 1.51
CA GLY A 36 -14.09 9.34 2.38
C GLY A 36 -15.24 8.46 1.88
N TRP A 37 -15.11 7.85 0.70
CA TRP A 37 -16.12 6.98 0.09
C TRP A 37 -15.71 5.50 0.05
N GLU A 38 -14.54 5.19 0.60
CA GLU A 38 -14.03 3.84 0.68
C GLU A 38 -14.89 2.99 1.62
N PHE A 39 -15.07 1.72 1.29
CA PHE A 39 -15.72 0.79 2.20
C PHE A 39 -14.92 0.69 3.51
N PRO A 40 -15.57 0.54 4.69
CA PRO A 40 -14.87 0.36 5.96
C PRO A 40 -13.86 -0.80 5.94
N GLU A 41 -14.16 -1.85 5.17
CA GLU A 41 -13.29 -2.99 4.92
C GLU A 41 -12.01 -2.59 4.19
N MET A 42 -12.06 -1.58 3.33
CA MET A 42 -10.89 -1.08 2.62
C MET A 42 -9.92 -0.41 3.57
N LEU A 43 -10.40 0.45 4.47
CA LEU A 43 -9.56 1.09 5.49
C LEU A 43 -8.93 0.05 6.44
N LYS A 44 -9.71 -0.96 6.85
CA LYS A 44 -9.20 -2.09 7.64
C LYS A 44 -8.12 -2.88 6.89
N HIS A 45 -8.30 -3.08 5.58
CA HIS A 45 -7.29 -3.74 4.73
C HIS A 45 -6.00 -2.92 4.64
N ILE A 46 -6.09 -1.60 4.45
CA ILE A 46 -4.91 -0.72 4.41
C ILE A 46 -4.13 -0.77 5.73
N ASP A 47 -4.81 -0.69 6.87
CA ASP A 47 -4.17 -0.83 8.20
C ASP A 47 -3.53 -2.21 8.38
N LYS A 48 -4.25 -3.28 8.01
CA LYS A 48 -3.73 -4.66 8.06
C LYS A 48 -2.49 -4.82 7.19
N LEU A 49 -2.50 -4.27 5.98
CA LEU A 49 -1.38 -4.34 5.05
C LEU A 49 -0.17 -3.57 5.59
N GLY A 50 -0.37 -2.37 6.12
CA GLY A 50 0.69 -1.56 6.74
C GLY A 50 1.37 -2.31 7.90
N LYS A 51 0.58 -2.92 8.78
CA LYS A 51 1.09 -3.79 9.86
C LYS A 51 1.86 -5.00 9.32
N TYR A 52 1.33 -5.65 8.28
CA TYR A 52 1.94 -6.83 7.66
C TYR A 52 3.33 -6.54 7.07
N ILE A 53 3.49 -5.39 6.39
CA ILE A 53 4.78 -5.00 5.80
C ILE A 53 5.67 -4.20 6.77
N GLY A 54 5.19 -3.92 7.98
CA GLY A 54 5.91 -3.12 8.99
C GLY A 54 6.15 -1.66 8.57
N ARG A 55 5.28 -1.08 7.74
CA ARG A 55 5.41 0.29 7.23
C ARG A 55 4.07 1.03 7.30
N LYS A 56 4.15 2.34 7.48
CA LYS A 56 2.99 3.23 7.30
C LYS A 56 2.65 3.32 5.81
N ILE A 57 1.35 3.29 5.53
CA ILE A 57 0.72 3.46 4.22
C ILE A 57 -0.16 4.72 4.26
#